data_AF-A0A140K7Z6-F1
#
_entry.id   AF-A0A140K7Z6-F1
#
_cell.length_a   1.000
_cell.length_b   1.000
_cell.length_c   1.000
_cell.angle_alpha   90.00
_cell.angle_beta   90.00
_cell.angle_gamma   90.00
#
_symmetry.space_group_name_H-M   'P 1'
#
loop_
_entity.id
_entity.type
_entity.pdbx_description
1 polymer ?
#
loop_
_entity_poly.entity_id
_entity_poly.type
_entity_poly.pdbx_seq_one_letter_code
_entity_poly.pdbx_strand_id
1 'polypeptide(L)'
;MAFEQELDIYLRSRFTLMILVTPEEERALQSVKQVCEGFALRERTQRSCLSWDVADGFSAVTNWRGSIPSAKDPLSALEQVDKAEGDSLFVLKDFHDCWTNPQIKRKLRSVAQRLKFSKKSILITAPSGKIPVELKDEAVILEYPLPQNEELETVLQRLTQTLSCSQSQIRRTGIFSHQ
;
A
#
# COMPACT_ATOMS: atom_id res chain seq x y z
N MET A 1 17.68 8.44 0.21
CA MET A 1 17.60 6.97 0.31
C MET A 1 16.41 6.53 -0.52
N ALA A 2 16.41 5.33 -1.09
CA ALA A 2 15.24 4.82 -1.80
C ALA A 2 14.12 4.53 -0.77
N PHE A 3 12.87 4.78 -1.14
CA PHE A 3 11.71 4.59 -0.25
C PHE A 3 11.67 3.17 0.35
N GLU A 4 12.02 2.16 -0.43
CA GLU A 4 12.03 0.76 -0.04
C GLU A 4 13.00 0.49 1.12
N GLN A 5 14.17 1.14 1.10
CA GLN A 5 15.16 1.03 2.17
C GLN A 5 14.67 1.68 3.45
N GLU A 6 14.05 2.86 3.32
CA GLU A 6 13.51 3.60 4.44
C GLU A 6 12.34 2.84 5.11
N LEU A 7 11.37 2.37 4.32
CA LEU A 7 10.25 1.57 4.80
C LEU A 7 10.73 0.33 5.55
N ASP A 8 11.71 -0.39 5.00
CA ASP A 8 12.26 -1.57 5.65
C ASP A 8 12.95 -1.26 6.99
N ILE A 9 13.66 -0.12 7.09
CA ILE A 9 14.25 0.34 8.37
C ILE A 9 13.15 0.55 9.42
N TYR A 10 12.04 1.20 9.05
CA TYR A 10 10.91 1.41 9.97
C TYR A 10 10.25 0.10 10.40
N LEU A 11 10.02 -0.82 9.46
CA LEU A 11 9.44 -2.14 9.76
C LEU A 11 10.35 -2.95 10.70
N ARG A 12 11.67 -2.98 10.46
CA ARG A 12 12.63 -3.67 11.34
C ARG A 12 12.74 -3.01 12.71
N SER A 13 12.56 -1.70 12.76
CA SER A 13 12.53 -0.92 14.00
C SER A 13 11.19 -0.99 14.75
N ARG A 14 10.24 -1.81 14.27
CA ARG A 14 8.91 -2.03 14.87
C ARG A 14 8.08 -0.76 15.01
N PHE A 15 8.17 0.15 14.03
CA PHE A 15 7.21 1.24 13.95
C PHE A 15 5.84 0.65 13.62
N THR A 16 4.90 0.82 14.54
CA THR A 16 3.59 0.15 14.45
C THR A 16 2.57 0.95 13.64
N LEU A 17 2.77 2.25 13.52
CA LEU A 17 1.92 3.15 12.76
C LEU A 17 2.78 4.08 11.91
N MET A 18 2.57 4.02 10.61
CA MET A 18 3.25 4.80 9.59
C MET A 18 2.21 5.45 8.70
N ILE A 19 2.49 6.65 8.21
CA ILE A 19 1.64 7.39 7.27
C ILE A 19 2.47 7.68 6.03
N LEU A 20 2.09 7.09 4.91
CA LEU A 20 2.70 7.32 3.61
C LEU A 20 1.93 8.43 2.88
N VAL A 21 2.58 9.57 2.72
CA VAL A 21 2.04 10.70 1.97
C VAL A 21 2.32 10.47 0.49
N THR A 22 1.27 10.21 -0.28
CA THR A 22 1.34 9.97 -1.72
C THR A 22 -0.04 10.12 -2.38
N PRO A 23 -0.13 10.78 -3.55
CA PRO A 23 -1.30 10.68 -4.41
C PRO A 23 -1.25 9.45 -5.34
N GLU A 24 -0.11 8.75 -5.41
CA GLU A 24 0.15 7.64 -6.34
C GLU A 24 0.08 6.29 -5.62
N GLU A 25 -1.12 5.93 -5.18
CA GLU A 25 -1.34 4.75 -4.33
C GLU A 25 -0.86 3.44 -5.00
N GLU A 26 -1.14 3.24 -6.29
CA GLU A 26 -0.76 2.00 -6.98
C GLU A 26 0.76 1.80 -7.01
N ARG A 27 1.53 2.85 -7.33
CA ARG A 27 3.00 2.77 -7.36
C ARG A 27 3.55 2.53 -5.95
N ALA A 28 3.03 3.26 -4.96
CA ALA A 28 3.39 3.06 -3.56
C ALA A 28 3.13 1.62 -3.10
N LEU A 29 1.97 1.04 -3.44
CA LEU A 29 1.62 -0.33 -3.08
C LEU A 29 2.55 -1.35 -3.75
N GLN A 30 2.99 -1.10 -4.98
CA GLN A 30 3.99 -1.93 -5.67
C GLN A 30 5.35 -1.90 -4.95
N SER A 31 5.85 -0.72 -4.55
CA SER A 31 7.07 -0.60 -3.75
C SER A 31 6.93 -1.32 -2.40
N VAL A 32 5.81 -1.15 -1.70
CA VAL A 32 5.50 -1.85 -0.45
C VAL A 32 5.54 -3.36 -0.65
N LYS A 33 4.94 -3.86 -1.74
CA LYS A 33 4.96 -5.28 -2.10
C LYS A 33 6.40 -5.80 -2.25
N GLN A 34 7.25 -5.07 -2.97
CA GLN A 34 8.66 -5.45 -3.17
C GLN A 34 9.46 -5.52 -1.85
N VAL A 35 9.18 -4.61 -0.91
CA VAL A 35 9.77 -4.64 0.44
C VAL A 35 9.30 -5.88 1.21
N CYS A 36 7.99 -6.16 1.21
CA CYS A 36 7.42 -7.31 1.92
C CYS A 36 7.86 -8.66 1.34
N GLU A 37 8.07 -8.77 0.03
CA GLU A 37 8.55 -9.98 -0.63
C GLU A 37 10.07 -10.20 -0.49
N GLY A 38 10.80 -9.20 0.01
CA GLY A 38 12.26 -9.22 0.18
C GLY A 38 13.05 -8.91 -1.09
N PHE A 39 12.37 -8.58 -2.19
CA PHE A 39 13.00 -8.32 -3.49
C PHE A 39 13.84 -7.04 -3.49
N ALA A 40 13.40 -6.00 -2.77
CA ALA A 40 14.09 -4.71 -2.77
C ALA A 40 15.47 -4.75 -2.09
N LEU A 41 15.70 -5.67 -1.14
CA LEU A 41 16.87 -5.63 -0.24
C LEU A 41 17.67 -6.94 -0.18
N ARG A 42 17.35 -7.92 -1.04
CA ARG A 42 18.01 -9.26 -1.06
C ARG A 42 17.97 -9.98 0.30
N GLU A 43 16.94 -9.73 1.12
CA GLU A 43 16.73 -10.38 2.40
C GLU A 43 15.77 -11.59 2.29
N ARG A 44 15.91 -12.56 3.19
CA ARG A 44 15.05 -13.77 3.26
C ARG A 44 13.77 -13.60 4.11
N THR A 45 13.58 -12.46 4.75
CA THR A 45 12.43 -12.23 5.62
C THR A 45 11.21 -11.83 4.80
N GLN A 46 10.32 -12.80 4.53
CA GLN A 46 9.04 -12.50 3.89
C GLN A 46 8.01 -12.06 4.92
N ARG A 47 7.32 -10.96 4.62
CA ARG A 47 6.22 -10.44 5.43
C ARG A 47 4.90 -10.57 4.66
N SER A 48 3.88 -11.02 5.36
CA SER A 48 2.52 -11.04 4.80
C SER A 48 2.01 -9.61 4.71
N CYS A 49 1.34 -9.26 3.61
CA CYS A 49 0.84 -7.91 3.40
C CYS A 49 -0.59 -7.96 2.91
N LEU A 50 -1.48 -7.28 3.61
CA LEU A 50 -2.85 -7.03 3.18
C LEU A 50 -3.06 -5.54 2.98
N SER A 51 -3.83 -5.18 1.96
CA SER A 51 -4.42 -3.84 1.84
C SER A 51 -5.87 -3.88 2.31
N TRP A 52 -6.37 -2.75 2.77
CA TRP A 52 -7.78 -2.53 3.06
C TRP A 52 -8.19 -1.15 2.60
N ASP A 53 -9.33 -1.05 1.94
CA ASP A 53 -10.03 0.22 1.69
C ASP A 53 -11.51 0.07 2.04
N VAL A 54 -12.19 1.22 2.15
CA VAL A 54 -13.61 1.25 2.55
C VAL A 54 -14.56 0.68 1.50
N ALA A 55 -14.16 0.62 0.23
CA ALA A 55 -15.00 0.18 -0.87
C ALA A 55 -14.98 -1.34 -1.04
N ASP A 56 -13.78 -1.93 -1.06
CA ASP A 56 -13.54 -3.33 -1.40
C ASP A 56 -13.12 -4.19 -0.20
N GLY A 57 -12.74 -3.57 0.93
CA GLY A 57 -12.30 -4.27 2.12
C GLY A 57 -10.90 -4.86 1.98
N PHE A 58 -10.62 -5.98 2.66
CA PHE A 58 -9.28 -6.56 2.66
C PHE A 58 -8.95 -7.28 1.34
N SER A 59 -7.72 -7.07 0.87
CA SER A 59 -7.16 -7.72 -0.31
C SER A 59 -5.69 -8.10 -0.06
N ALA A 60 -5.24 -9.20 -0.67
CA ALA A 60 -3.87 -9.66 -0.52
C ALA A 60 -2.91 -8.88 -1.43
N VAL A 61 -1.87 -8.28 -0.85
CA VAL A 61 -0.79 -7.58 -1.58
C VAL A 61 0.36 -8.54 -1.85
N THR A 62 0.72 -9.33 -0.85
CA THR A 62 1.67 -10.44 -0.96
C THR A 62 0.96 -11.77 -0.65
N ASN A 63 1.72 -12.87 -0.65
CA ASN A 63 1.18 -14.19 -0.37
C ASN A 63 0.69 -14.30 1.08
N TRP A 64 -0.61 -14.12 1.30
CA TRP A 64 -1.26 -14.24 2.60
C TRP A 64 -1.50 -15.70 2.95
N ARG A 65 -1.08 -16.13 4.14
CA ARG A 65 -1.34 -17.49 4.62
C ARG A 65 -2.67 -17.52 5.36
N GLY A 66 -3.70 -18.07 4.72
CA GLY A 66 -5.02 -18.29 5.31
C GLY A 66 -6.13 -17.56 4.56
N SER A 67 -7.32 -17.49 5.16
CA SER A 67 -8.42 -16.71 4.61
C SER A 67 -8.12 -15.22 4.74
N ILE A 68 -8.44 -14.45 3.70
CA ILE A 68 -8.48 -13.00 3.80
C ILE A 68 -9.62 -12.63 4.78
N PRO A 69 -9.37 -11.82 5.82
CA PRO A 69 -10.40 -11.42 6.76
C PRO A 69 -11.45 -10.53 6.10
N SER A 70 -12.69 -10.55 6.58
CA SER A 70 -13.74 -9.65 6.10
C SER A 70 -13.92 -8.48 7.07
N ALA A 71 -13.94 -7.25 6.53
CA ALA A 71 -14.23 -6.03 7.27
C ALA A 71 -14.84 -5.01 6.30
N LYS A 72 -16.04 -4.52 6.63
CA LYS A 72 -16.80 -3.57 5.78
C LYS A 72 -16.72 -2.13 6.28
N ASP A 73 -16.09 -1.90 7.43
CA ASP A 73 -15.99 -0.60 8.05
C ASP A 73 -14.62 -0.45 8.74
N PRO A 74 -14.18 0.80 8.99
CA PRO A 74 -12.86 1.06 9.58
C PRO A 74 -12.65 0.43 10.97
N LEU A 75 -13.69 0.33 11.80
CA LEU A 75 -13.54 -0.25 13.14
C LEU A 75 -13.35 -1.77 13.04
N SER A 76 -14.15 -2.45 12.23
CA SER A 76 -13.97 -3.89 12.00
C SER A 76 -12.62 -4.18 11.34
N ALA A 77 -12.14 -3.32 10.44
CA ALA A 77 -10.81 -3.46 9.85
C ALA A 77 -9.70 -3.42 10.91
N LEU A 78 -9.73 -2.43 11.80
CA LEU A 78 -8.78 -2.33 12.91
C LEU A 78 -8.87 -3.52 13.89
N GLU A 79 -10.04 -4.11 14.06
CA GLU A 79 -10.20 -5.34 14.85
C GLU A 79 -9.55 -6.55 14.20
N GLN A 80 -9.68 -6.70 12.88
CA GLN A 80 -9.02 -7.77 12.14
C GLN A 80 -7.49 -7.61 12.18
N VAL A 81 -6.97 -6.39 12.05
CA VAL A 81 -5.54 -6.10 12.23
C VAL A 81 -5.05 -6.51 13.62
N ASP A 82 -5.82 -6.22 14.66
CA ASP A 82 -5.49 -6.56 16.05
C ASP A 82 -5.50 -8.08 16.29
N LYS A 83 -6.44 -8.80 15.68
CA LYS A 83 -6.59 -10.27 15.79
C LYS A 83 -5.63 -11.06 14.91
N ALA A 84 -5.10 -10.46 13.85
CA ALA A 84 -4.19 -11.15 12.93
C ALA A 84 -2.93 -11.65 13.65
N GLU A 85 -2.37 -12.75 13.15
CA GLU A 85 -1.19 -13.38 13.70
C GLU A 85 0.02 -13.29 12.74
N GLY A 86 1.22 -13.48 13.26
CA GLY A 86 2.45 -13.48 12.46
C GLY A 86 3.02 -12.09 12.18
N ASP A 87 4.07 -12.08 11.35
CA ASP A 87 4.74 -10.86 10.87
C ASP A 87 3.99 -10.34 9.65
N SER A 88 3.30 -9.21 9.81
CA SER A 88 2.38 -8.69 8.80
C SER A 88 2.36 -7.17 8.72
N LEU A 89 2.25 -6.66 7.49
CA LEU A 89 1.98 -5.26 7.19
C LEU A 89 0.54 -5.10 6.71
N PHE A 90 -0.17 -4.11 7.26
CA PHE A 90 -1.52 -3.75 6.84
C PHE A 90 -1.49 -2.37 6.21
N VAL A 91 -1.79 -2.28 4.92
CA VAL A 91 -1.89 -1.03 4.18
C VAL A 91 -3.33 -0.55 4.19
N LEU A 92 -3.64 0.46 4.99
CA LEU A 92 -4.98 1.04 5.08
C LEU A 92 -5.07 2.25 4.15
N LYS A 93 -5.80 2.07 3.07
CA LYS A 93 -5.96 3.05 2.00
C LYS A 93 -6.97 4.12 2.38
N ASP A 94 -6.61 5.37 2.13
CA ASP A 94 -7.43 6.55 2.43
C ASP A 94 -8.02 6.58 3.85
N PHE A 95 -7.37 5.91 4.81
CA PHE A 95 -7.88 5.79 6.18
C PHE A 95 -7.92 7.13 6.93
N HIS A 96 -7.24 8.15 6.38
CA HIS A 96 -7.21 9.50 6.90
C HIS A 96 -8.60 10.18 6.93
N ASP A 97 -9.51 9.82 6.02
CA ASP A 97 -10.89 10.34 6.03
C ASP A 97 -11.63 9.98 7.34
N CYS A 98 -11.25 8.88 7.96
CA CYS A 98 -11.85 8.39 9.19
C CYS A 98 -11.37 9.14 10.45
N TRP A 99 -10.38 10.04 10.33
CA TRP A 99 -9.85 10.80 11.47
C TRP A 99 -10.87 11.76 12.10
N THR A 100 -11.93 12.12 11.38
CA THR A 100 -13.03 12.92 11.93
C THR A 100 -13.80 12.19 13.03
N ASN A 101 -13.78 10.85 13.01
CA ASN A 101 -14.45 10.03 14.01
C ASN A 101 -13.53 9.76 15.23
N PRO A 102 -13.88 10.26 16.43
CA PRO A 102 -13.06 10.09 17.62
C PRO A 102 -12.94 8.63 18.07
N GLN A 103 -13.96 7.79 17.83
CA GLN A 103 -13.92 6.37 18.16
C GLN A 103 -12.89 5.63 17.32
N ILE A 104 -12.84 5.90 16.00
CA ILE A 104 -11.86 5.31 15.09
C ILE A 104 -10.45 5.77 15.46
N LYS A 105 -10.24 7.07 15.69
CA LYS A 105 -8.94 7.59 16.15
C LYS A 105 -8.47 6.90 17.43
N ARG A 106 -9.34 6.76 18.44
CA ARG A 106 -8.98 6.11 19.71
C ARG A 106 -8.69 4.61 19.51
N LYS A 107 -9.46 3.92 18.67
CA LYS A 107 -9.23 2.51 18.35
C LYS A 107 -7.90 2.33 17.65
N LEU A 108 -7.58 3.14 16.63
CA LEU A 108 -6.31 3.10 15.90
C LEU A 108 -5.12 3.23 16.86
N ARG A 109 -5.14 4.22 17.75
CA ARG A 109 -4.10 4.40 18.78
C ARG A 109 -3.97 3.17 19.70
N SER A 110 -5.12 2.67 20.15
CA SER A 110 -5.14 1.49 21.04
C SER A 110 -4.57 0.25 20.35
N VAL A 111 -4.87 0.06 19.05
CA VAL A 111 -4.29 -1.01 18.23
C VAL A 111 -2.80 -0.77 18.06
N ALA A 112 -2.37 0.40 17.58
CA ALA A 112 -0.95 0.74 17.37
C ALA A 112 -0.08 0.53 18.63
N GLN A 113 -0.62 0.79 19.82
CA GLN A 113 0.05 0.51 21.09
C GLN A 113 0.19 -1.00 21.37
N ARG A 114 -0.86 -1.80 21.12
CA ARG A 114 -0.78 -3.26 21.26
C ARG A 114 0.16 -3.89 20.24
N LEU A 115 0.22 -3.33 19.03
CA LEU A 115 1.10 -3.84 17.98
C LEU A 115 2.59 -3.75 18.35
N LYS A 116 2.99 -2.91 19.33
CA LYS A 116 4.40 -2.76 19.77
C LYS A 116 5.00 -4.06 20.32
N PHE A 117 4.15 -4.95 20.81
CA PHE A 117 4.52 -6.27 21.34
C PHE A 117 4.30 -7.40 20.31
N SER A 118 3.86 -7.06 19.10
CA SER A 118 3.67 -7.96 17.98
C SER A 118 4.61 -7.60 16.83
N LYS A 119 4.71 -8.45 15.81
CA LYS A 119 5.46 -8.15 14.58
C LYS A 119 4.55 -7.55 13.49
N LYS A 120 3.55 -6.77 13.90
CA LYS A 120 2.54 -6.21 13.00
C LYS A 120 2.71 -4.71 12.90
N SER A 121 2.51 -4.18 11.70
CA SER A 121 2.59 -2.73 11.45
C SER A 121 1.43 -2.28 10.57
N ILE A 122 1.00 -1.03 10.76
CA ILE A 122 -0.01 -0.36 9.95
C ILE A 122 0.68 0.73 9.13
N LEU A 123 0.43 0.73 7.83
CA LEU A 123 0.81 1.80 6.91
C LEU A 123 -0.48 2.43 6.37
N ILE A 124 -0.71 3.71 6.64
CA ILE A 124 -1.85 4.44 6.09
C ILE A 124 -1.38 5.20 4.86
N THR A 125 -2.03 5.02 3.71
CA THR A 125 -1.82 5.92 2.56
C THR A 125 -2.73 7.13 2.68
N ALA A 126 -2.19 8.31 2.38
CA ALA A 126 -2.95 9.55 2.36
C ALA A 126 -2.36 10.52 1.33
N PRO A 127 -3.19 11.35 0.67
CA PRO A 127 -2.70 12.36 -0.27
C PRO A 127 -2.02 13.55 0.44
N SER A 128 -2.16 13.67 1.76
CA SER A 128 -1.52 14.75 2.53
C SER A 128 -1.07 14.30 3.93
N GLY A 129 0.00 14.92 4.43
CA GLY A 129 0.53 14.68 5.78
C GLY A 129 -0.21 15.38 6.92
N LYS A 130 -1.48 15.80 6.74
CA LYS A 130 -2.24 16.54 7.75
C LYS A 130 -2.80 15.62 8.84
N ILE A 131 -1.93 15.12 9.71
CA ILE A 131 -2.34 14.22 10.80
C ILE A 131 -2.93 14.99 12.00
N PRO A 132 -4.01 14.48 12.64
CA PRO A 132 -4.48 14.96 13.93
C PRO A 132 -3.38 14.93 14.99
N VAL A 133 -3.42 15.90 15.91
CA VAL A 133 -2.42 16.03 16.99
C VAL A 133 -2.31 14.76 17.84
N GLU A 134 -3.42 14.04 18.02
CA GLU A 134 -3.48 12.83 18.82
C GLU A 134 -2.70 11.65 18.23
N LEU A 135 -2.35 11.71 16.94
CA LEU A 135 -1.57 10.68 16.24
C LEU A 135 -0.11 11.08 16.02
N LYS A 136 0.26 12.36 16.25
CA LYS A 136 1.61 12.87 15.96
C LYS A 136 2.71 12.14 16.75
N ASP A 137 2.44 11.77 17.99
CA ASP A 137 3.41 11.07 18.85
C ASP A 137 3.41 9.54 18.64
N GLU A 138 2.42 9.01 17.92
CA GLU A 138 2.26 7.57 17.70
C GLU A 138 2.62 7.13 16.27
N ALA A 139 2.55 8.04 15.29
CA ALA A 139 2.79 7.77 13.88
C ALA A 139 4.07 8.44 13.36
N VAL A 140 4.77 7.77 12.45
CA VAL A 140 5.83 8.39 11.64
C VAL A 140 5.30 8.71 10.24
N ILE A 141 5.70 9.86 9.69
CA ILE A 141 5.37 10.26 8.32
C ILE A 141 6.50 9.81 7.40
N LEU A 142 6.12 9.16 6.29
CA LEU A 142 6.98 8.91 5.14
C LEU A 142 6.43 9.68 3.95
N GLU A 143 7.32 10.29 3.17
CA GLU A 143 6.97 10.88 1.88
C GLU A 143 7.35 9.93 0.76
N TYR A 144 6.39 9.62 -0.12
CA TYR A 144 6.69 8.79 -1.27
C TYR A 144 7.34 9.64 -2.37
N PRO A 145 8.52 9.25 -2.88
CA PRO A 145 9.19 10.02 -3.90
C PRO A 145 8.38 10.01 -5.20
N LEU A 146 8.41 11.16 -5.91
CA LEU A 146 7.91 11.26 -7.27
C LEU A 146 8.68 10.29 -8.20
N PRO A 147 8.05 9.82 -9.29
CA PRO A 147 8.71 8.90 -10.21
C PRO A 147 9.94 9.59 -10.80
N GLN A 148 11.06 8.88 -10.84
CA GLN A 148 12.26 9.38 -11.51
C GLN A 148 12.06 9.35 -13.03
N ASN A 149 12.80 10.18 -13.78
CA ASN A 149 12.66 10.33 -15.24
C ASN A 149 12.66 8.99 -16.01
N GLU A 150 13.37 7.97 -15.52
CA GLU A 150 13.46 6.65 -16.14
C GLU A 150 12.14 5.86 -16.08
N GLU A 151 11.35 6.02 -15.01
CA GLU A 151 10.01 5.43 -14.91
C GLU A 151 9.03 6.15 -15.85
N LEU A 152 9.15 7.47 -15.96
CA LEU A 152 8.37 8.29 -16.91
C LEU A 152 8.63 7.88 -18.36
N GLU A 153 9.89 7.64 -18.74
CA GLU A 153 10.23 7.12 -20.07
C GLU A 153 9.61 5.74 -20.32
N THR A 154 9.62 4.86 -19.33
CA THR A 154 8.99 3.53 -19.45
C THR A 154 7.47 3.64 -19.66
N VAL A 155 6.81 4.55 -18.93
CA VAL A 155 5.37 4.82 -19.12
C VAL A 155 5.10 5.41 -20.51
N LEU A 156 5.89 6.38 -20.96
CA LEU A 156 5.78 6.96 -22.30
C LEU A 156 6.00 5.92 -23.41
N GLN A 157 6.97 5.02 -23.24
CA GLN A 157 7.23 3.91 -24.16
C GLN A 157 6.05 2.92 -24.21
N ARG A 158 5.45 2.58 -23.05
CA ARG A 158 4.25 1.73 -23.02
C ARG A 158 3.09 2.38 -23.77
N LEU A 159 2.82 3.66 -23.53
CA LEU A 159 1.73 4.40 -24.19
C LEU A 159 1.93 4.48 -25.70
N THR A 160 3.15 4.77 -26.16
CA THR A 160 3.47 4.81 -27.60
C THR A 160 3.38 3.43 -28.26
N GLN A 161 3.79 2.37 -27.57
CA GLN A 161 3.63 0.99 -28.04
C GLN A 161 2.15 0.60 -28.18
N THR A 162 1.30 0.90 -27.19
CA THR A 162 -0.14 0.62 -27.26
C THR A 162 -0.81 1.32 -28.45
N LEU A 163 -0.43 2.58 -28.74
CA LEU A 163 -0.93 3.33 -29.90
C LEU A 163 -0.44 2.78 -31.24
N SER A 164 0.80 2.29 -31.31
CA SER A 164 1.35 1.67 -32.53
C SER A 164 0.76 0.29 -32.84
N CYS A 165 0.35 -0.45 -31.80
CA CYS A 165 -0.28 -1.77 -31.94
C CYS A 165 -1.74 -1.67 -32.41
N SER A 166 -2.48 -0.63 -31.99
CA SER A 166 -3.85 -0.39 -32.47
C SER A 166 -3.90 0.04 -33.94
N GLN A 167 -2.89 0.79 -34.42
CA GLN A 167 -2.80 1.17 -35.84
C GLN A 167 -2.47 0.00 -36.77
N SER A 168 -1.74 -1.02 -36.30
CA SER A 168 -1.36 -2.19 -37.09
C SER A 168 -2.47 -3.25 -37.20
N GLN A 169 -3.42 -3.30 -36.24
CA GLN A 169 -4.63 -4.13 -36.36
C GLN A 169 -5.66 -3.55 -37.32
N ILE A 170 -5.81 -2.22 -37.41
CA ILE A 170 -6.74 -1.57 -38.35
C ILE A 170 -6.31 -1.81 -39.82
N ARG A 171 -5.02 -1.98 -40.10
CA ARG A 171 -4.53 -2.28 -41.45
C ARG A 171 -4.72 -3.74 -41.90
N ARG A 172 -4.95 -4.69 -40.99
CA ARG A 172 -5.11 -6.13 -41.34
C ARG A 172 -6.55 -6.54 -41.64
N THR A 173 -7.55 -5.80 -41.20
CA THR A 173 -8.97 -6.08 -41.50
C THR A 173 -9.45 -5.52 -42.84
N GLY A 174 -8.59 -4.78 -43.57
CA GLY A 174 -8.92 -4.15 -44.85
C GLY A 174 -8.55 -4.94 -46.11
N ILE A 175 -8.11 -6.20 -46.01
CA ILE A 175 -7.71 -7.01 -47.17
C ILE A 175 -8.46 -8.33 -47.17
N PHE A 176 -9.78 -8.32 -47.40
CA PHE A 176 -10.53 -9.44 -47.99
C PHE A 176 -11.85 -8.88 -48.55
N SER A 177 -11.79 -8.28 -49.73
CA SER A 177 -12.93 -8.15 -50.66
C SER A 177 -12.40 -7.66 -52.00
N HIS A 178 -12.14 -8.62 -52.89
CA HIS A 178 -12.36 -8.58 -54.35
C HIS A 178 -11.42 -9.58 -55.02
N GLN A 179 -11.91 -10.81 -55.19
CA GLN A 179 -12.22 -11.39 -56.50
C GLN A 179 -13.09 -12.62 -56.30
#